data_AF-A0A966C6R1-F1
#
_entry.id   AF-A0A966C6R1-F1
#
_cell.length_a   1.000
_cell.length_b   1.000
_cell.length_c   1.000
_cell.angle_alpha   90.00
_cell.angle_beta   90.00
_cell.angle_gamma   90.00
#
_symmetry.space_group_name_H-M   'P 1'
#
loop_
_entity.id
_entity.type
_entity.pdbx_description
1 polymer ?
#
loop_
_entity_poly.entity_id
_entity_poly.type
_entity_poly.pdbx_seq_one_letter_code
_entity_poly.pdbx_strand_id
1 'polypeptide(L)'
;DPATALAGPIQLLAPAWLDARAAAIDMEHATPSTEVQAWHAGPQTEHPETTHLSVVDSDGNAVALTTTLNGAFGCGLLVPELGILLNNEMDDFTTAPGEANLYGLIQGEANEVAPGKRMLSSMTPTVAWRGG
;
A
#
# COMPACT_ATOMS: atom_id res chain seq x y z
N ASP A 1 -5.24 1.20 -8.49
CA ASP A 1 -6.57 1.74 -8.88
C ASP A 1 -7.67 0.67 -8.78
N PRO A 2 -8.82 0.91 -8.13
CA PRO A 2 -9.96 -0.03 -8.15
C PRO A 2 -10.45 -0.40 -9.56
N ALA A 3 -10.28 0.49 -10.54
CA ALA A 3 -10.71 0.25 -11.92
C ALA A 3 -9.91 -0.88 -12.62
N THR A 4 -8.73 -1.23 -12.11
CA THR A 4 -7.84 -2.25 -12.70
C THR A 4 -7.48 -3.36 -11.71
N ALA A 5 -8.04 -3.36 -10.51
CA ALA A 5 -7.77 -4.37 -9.50
C ALA A 5 -8.37 -5.73 -9.91
N LEU A 6 -7.60 -6.81 -9.74
CA LEU A 6 -8.04 -8.18 -10.07
C LEU A 6 -9.07 -8.74 -9.07
N ALA A 7 -9.03 -8.25 -7.83
CA ALA A 7 -9.98 -8.59 -6.78
C ALA A 7 -10.27 -7.36 -5.94
N GLY A 8 -11.54 -7.17 -5.57
CA GLY A 8 -11.97 -6.09 -4.70
C GLY A 8 -12.08 -6.50 -3.23
N PRO A 9 -12.18 -5.55 -2.29
CA PRO A 9 -12.33 -5.83 -0.85
C PRO A 9 -13.51 -6.76 -0.53
N ILE A 10 -14.63 -6.64 -1.24
CA ILE A 10 -15.81 -7.51 -1.03
C ILE A 10 -15.47 -8.97 -1.29
N GLN A 11 -14.67 -9.26 -2.32
CA GLN A 11 -14.27 -10.62 -2.66
C GLN A 11 -13.22 -11.15 -1.68
N LEU A 12 -12.22 -10.31 -1.34
CA LEU A 12 -11.14 -10.67 -0.41
C LEU A 12 -11.61 -10.80 1.05
N LEU A 13 -12.73 -10.18 1.41
CA LEU A 13 -13.34 -10.27 2.74
C LEU A 13 -14.57 -11.19 2.77
N ALA A 14 -14.87 -11.91 1.68
CA ALA A 14 -15.99 -12.83 1.65
C ALA A 14 -15.74 -13.98 2.64
N PRO A 15 -16.72 -14.38 3.47
CA PRO A 15 -16.54 -15.44 4.47
C PRO A 15 -15.97 -16.74 3.88
N ALA A 16 -16.51 -17.20 2.74
CA ALA A 16 -16.01 -18.42 2.09
C ALA A 16 -14.53 -18.33 1.65
N TRP A 17 -14.07 -17.13 1.24
CA TRP A 17 -12.67 -16.91 0.92
C TRP A 17 -11.79 -16.96 2.17
N LEU A 18 -12.20 -16.26 3.23
CA LEU A 18 -11.50 -16.25 4.52
C LEU A 18 -11.46 -17.64 5.16
N ASP A 19 -12.57 -18.38 5.14
CA ASP A 19 -12.65 -19.76 5.65
C ASP A 19 -11.71 -20.69 4.89
N ALA A 20 -11.67 -20.58 3.56
CA ALA A 20 -10.75 -21.37 2.74
C ALA A 20 -9.27 -21.01 2.98
N ARG A 21 -8.95 -19.74 3.26
CA ARG A 21 -7.58 -19.33 3.64
C ARG A 21 -7.22 -19.81 5.04
N ALA A 22 -8.12 -19.68 6.00
CA ALA A 22 -7.93 -20.12 7.38
C ALA A 22 -7.75 -21.65 7.47
N ALA A 23 -8.53 -22.42 6.71
CA ALA A 23 -8.41 -23.89 6.66
C ALA A 23 -7.08 -24.38 6.08
N ALA A 24 -6.34 -23.52 5.35
CA ALA A 24 -5.02 -23.84 4.82
C ALA A 24 -3.87 -23.56 5.81
N ILE A 25 -4.17 -22.98 6.98
CA ILE A 25 -3.19 -22.72 8.03
C ILE A 25 -3.03 -23.99 8.88
N ASP A 26 -1.85 -24.60 8.81
CA ASP A 26 -1.46 -25.65 9.75
C ASP A 26 -1.00 -24.98 11.07
N MET A 27 -1.65 -25.35 12.17
CA MET A 27 -1.40 -24.77 13.50
C MET A 27 -0.15 -25.35 14.18
N GLU A 28 0.37 -26.48 13.70
CA GLU A 28 1.57 -27.14 14.20
C GLU A 28 2.81 -26.81 13.36
N HIS A 29 2.63 -26.54 12.06
CA HIS A 29 3.73 -26.30 11.13
C HIS A 29 3.51 -25.03 10.30
N ALA A 30 4.49 -24.13 10.30
CA ALA A 30 4.45 -22.97 9.41
C ALA A 30 4.66 -23.40 7.95
N THR A 31 3.78 -22.94 7.06
CA THR A 31 3.97 -23.09 5.61
C THR A 31 5.22 -22.33 5.17
N PRO A 32 6.19 -22.98 4.49
CA PRO A 32 7.36 -22.27 3.98
C PRO A 32 6.96 -21.13 3.04
N SER A 33 7.50 -19.92 3.23
CA SER A 33 7.14 -18.76 2.39
C SER A 33 7.40 -19.01 0.89
N THR A 34 8.36 -19.86 0.55
CA THR A 34 8.64 -20.30 -0.83
C THR A 34 7.48 -21.04 -1.50
N GLU A 35 6.56 -21.59 -0.72
CA GLU A 35 5.36 -22.29 -1.22
C GLU A 35 4.15 -21.35 -1.35
N VAL A 36 4.26 -20.11 -0.84
CA VAL A 36 3.20 -19.11 -0.92
C VAL A 36 3.50 -18.15 -2.06
N GLN A 37 2.68 -18.16 -3.12
CA GLN A 37 2.74 -17.11 -4.15
C GLN A 37 2.00 -15.84 -3.66
N ALA A 38 2.42 -14.62 -3.99
CA ALA A 38 3.59 -14.15 -4.73
C ALA A 38 4.73 -13.72 -3.77
N TRP A 39 5.33 -14.68 -3.06
CA TRP A 39 6.47 -14.38 -2.18
C TRP A 39 7.71 -13.96 -2.95
N HIS A 40 8.39 -12.91 -2.47
CA HIS A 40 9.68 -12.48 -2.96
C HIS A 40 10.72 -12.54 -1.84
N ALA A 41 11.81 -13.27 -2.09
CA ALA A 41 12.90 -13.42 -1.14
C ALA A 41 13.85 -12.21 -1.22
N GLY A 42 14.14 -11.59 -0.08
CA GLY A 42 15.12 -10.51 0.02
C GLY A 42 14.91 -9.68 1.29
N PRO A 43 15.94 -8.92 1.73
CA PRO A 43 15.78 -7.96 2.81
C PRO A 43 14.78 -6.89 2.39
N GLN A 44 13.68 -6.78 3.14
CA GLN A 44 12.74 -5.68 2.99
C GLN A 44 13.22 -4.55 3.90
N THR A 45 13.46 -3.38 3.33
CA THR A 45 13.81 -2.19 4.10
C THR A 45 12.55 -1.36 4.25
N GLU A 46 12.14 -1.09 5.47
CA GLU A 46 11.09 -0.11 5.73
C GLU A 46 11.69 1.28 5.67
N HIS A 47 10.99 2.20 5.01
CA HIS A 47 11.48 3.55 4.81
C HIS A 47 10.68 4.60 5.63
N PRO A 48 11.31 5.68 6.10
CA PRO A 48 10.71 6.61 7.08
C PRO A 48 9.92 7.80 6.49
N GLU A 49 9.72 7.91 5.18
CA GLU A 49 9.40 9.19 4.52
C GLU A 49 7.91 9.57 4.51
N THR A 50 7.05 8.75 5.12
CA THR A 50 5.62 9.00 5.27
C THR A 50 5.30 9.61 6.63
N THR A 51 4.45 10.64 6.65
CA THR A 51 3.96 11.26 7.90
C THR A 51 2.53 10.83 8.18
N HIS A 52 2.25 10.48 9.43
CA HIS A 52 0.90 10.22 9.92
C HIS A 52 0.52 11.22 11.02
N LEU A 53 -0.71 11.71 10.96
CA LEU A 53 -1.31 12.61 11.94
C LEU A 53 -2.65 12.04 12.39
N SER A 54 -2.87 12.04 13.71
CA SER A 54 -4.15 11.73 14.33
C SER A 54 -4.64 12.94 15.12
N VAL A 55 -5.87 13.37 14.87
CA VAL A 55 -6.52 14.50 15.57
C VAL A 55 -7.86 14.06 16.10
N VAL A 56 -8.16 14.41 17.35
CA VAL A 56 -9.49 14.28 17.95
C VAL A 56 -9.83 15.61 18.61
N ASP A 57 -11.02 16.15 18.35
CA ASP A 57 -11.49 17.40 18.97
C ASP A 57 -12.52 17.17 20.09
N SER A 58 -12.93 18.26 20.73
CA SER A 58 -13.90 18.23 21.84
C SER A 58 -15.32 17.86 21.42
N ASP A 59 -15.63 18.01 20.12
CA ASP A 59 -16.95 17.72 19.56
C ASP A 59 -17.04 16.24 19.12
N GLY A 60 -15.95 15.49 19.26
CA GLY A 60 -15.86 14.07 18.94
C GLY A 60 -15.49 13.78 17.48
N ASN A 61 -15.08 14.79 16.71
CA ASN A 61 -14.54 14.56 15.38
C ASN A 61 -13.17 13.87 15.51
N ALA A 62 -12.93 12.86 14.68
CA ALA A 62 -11.66 12.15 14.60
C ALA A 62 -11.14 12.12 13.17
N VAL A 63 -9.86 12.45 12.98
CA VAL A 63 -9.18 12.43 11.68
C VAL A 63 -7.90 11.60 11.80
N ALA A 64 -7.80 10.57 10.97
CA ALA A 64 -6.55 9.86 10.70
C ALA A 64 -6.06 10.25 9.30
N LEU A 65 -4.92 10.92 9.21
CA LEU A 65 -4.34 11.42 7.97
C LEU A 65 -2.95 10.81 7.78
N THR A 66 -2.75 10.09 6.69
CA THR A 66 -1.43 9.66 6.23
C THR A 66 -1.11 10.42 4.94
N THR A 67 0.09 11.01 4.86
CA THR A 67 0.54 11.77 3.69
C THR A 67 2.02 11.52 3.43
N THR A 68 2.42 11.56 2.15
CA THR A 68 3.78 11.25 1.70
C THR A 68 4.13 12.02 0.42
N LEU A 69 5.43 12.10 0.13
CA LEU A 69 5.96 12.46 -1.19
C LEU A 69 6.51 11.23 -1.94
N ASN A 70 6.24 10.04 -1.42
CA ASN A 70 6.92 8.77 -1.66
C ASN A 70 8.30 8.72 -1.02
N GLY A 71 9.37 9.02 -1.76
CA GLY A 71 10.73 9.09 -1.22
C GLY A 71 11.01 10.37 -0.43
N ALA A 72 12.18 10.42 0.22
CA ALA A 72 12.60 11.60 0.98
C ALA A 72 12.73 12.79 0.04
N PHE A 73 12.00 13.88 0.31
CA PHE A 73 11.90 15.05 -0.58
C PHE A 73 11.34 14.73 -1.98
N GLY A 74 10.64 13.61 -2.13
CA GLY A 74 10.02 13.18 -3.39
C GLY A 74 11.03 12.93 -4.50
N CYS A 75 10.82 13.54 -5.67
CA CYS A 75 11.79 13.49 -6.77
C CYS A 75 12.96 14.47 -6.61
N GLY A 76 13.06 15.19 -5.49
CA GLY A 76 14.10 16.19 -5.22
C GLY A 76 13.93 17.50 -5.99
N LEU A 77 12.86 17.65 -6.76
CA LEU A 77 12.53 18.89 -7.46
C LEU A 77 11.75 19.84 -6.55
N LEU A 78 12.21 21.09 -6.50
CA LEU A 78 11.58 22.21 -5.81
C LEU A 78 11.04 23.18 -6.86
N VAL A 79 9.79 23.63 -6.70
CA VAL A 79 9.25 24.77 -7.44
C VAL A 79 9.73 26.06 -6.74
N PRO A 80 10.74 26.78 -7.26
CA PRO A 80 11.45 27.80 -6.48
C PRO A 80 10.57 28.95 -6.02
N GLU A 81 9.64 29.38 -6.87
CA GLU A 81 8.74 30.50 -6.58
C GLU A 81 7.68 30.16 -5.52
N LEU A 82 7.39 28.87 -5.35
CA LEU A 82 6.35 28.37 -4.44
C LEU A 82 6.91 27.68 -3.19
N GLY A 83 8.17 27.26 -3.21
CA GLY A 83 8.77 26.47 -2.14
C GLY A 83 8.17 25.06 -1.99
N ILE A 84 7.59 24.50 -3.06
CA ILE A 84 6.91 23.19 -3.05
C ILE A 84 7.82 22.10 -3.60
N LEU A 85 7.99 21.03 -2.83
CA LEU A 85 8.65 19.80 -3.29
C LEU A 85 7.66 18.94 -4.09
N LEU A 86 8.16 18.30 -5.15
CA LEU A 86 7.36 17.41 -6.00
C LEU A 86 7.60 15.95 -5.62
N ASN A 87 6.52 15.16 -5.54
CA ASN A 87 6.59 13.73 -5.23
C ASN A 87 7.28 12.93 -6.33
N ASN A 88 7.63 11.67 -6.02
CA ASN A 88 8.01 10.63 -6.98
C ASN A 88 7.07 9.42 -6.88
N GLU A 89 5.78 9.65 -6.64
CA GLU A 89 4.78 8.61 -6.39
C GLU A 89 4.56 7.67 -7.60
N MET A 90 4.95 8.10 -8.81
CA MET A 90 4.91 7.25 -10.00
C MET A 90 5.78 5.98 -9.88
N ASP A 91 6.73 5.95 -8.95
CA ASP A 91 7.52 4.75 -8.62
C ASP A 91 6.67 3.60 -8.06
N ASP A 92 5.49 3.89 -7.49
CA ASP A 92 4.59 2.85 -6.99
C ASP A 92 3.87 2.08 -8.12
N PHE A 93 3.97 2.53 -9.37
CA PHE A 93 3.53 1.72 -10.51
C PHE A 93 4.52 0.60 -10.84
N THR A 94 4.00 -0.44 -11.49
CA THR A 94 4.82 -1.43 -12.18
C THR A 94 5.43 -0.78 -13.42
N THR A 95 6.73 -0.49 -13.38
CA THR A 95 7.47 0.08 -14.51
C THR A 95 8.12 -0.99 -15.39
N ALA A 96 8.38 -2.17 -14.83
CA ALA A 96 8.76 -3.39 -15.52
C ALA A 96 8.07 -4.60 -14.85
N PRO A 97 7.12 -5.29 -15.52
CA PRO A 97 6.42 -6.43 -14.94
C PRO A 97 7.38 -7.52 -14.45
N GLY A 98 7.26 -7.90 -13.18
CA GLY A 98 8.13 -8.88 -12.53
C GLY A 98 9.41 -8.30 -11.90
N GLU A 99 9.70 -7.02 -12.07
CA GLU A 99 10.80 -6.32 -11.38
C GLU A 99 10.28 -5.51 -10.18
N ALA A 100 11.17 -5.24 -9.23
CA ALA A 100 10.87 -4.54 -7.99
C ALA A 100 10.95 -3.01 -8.17
N ASN A 101 10.06 -2.27 -7.51
CA ASN A 101 10.17 -0.81 -7.39
C ASN A 101 11.18 -0.38 -6.30
N LEU A 102 11.27 0.92 -5.98
CA LEU A 102 12.17 1.47 -4.95
C LEU A 102 12.08 0.75 -3.60
N TYR A 103 10.91 0.20 -3.28
CA TYR A 103 10.59 -0.45 -2.02
C TYR A 103 10.70 -1.98 -2.06
N GLY A 104 11.21 -2.55 -3.17
CA GLY A 104 11.32 -4.00 -3.30
C GLY A 104 10.01 -4.69 -3.72
N LEU A 105 8.95 -3.93 -4.03
CA LEU A 105 7.64 -4.47 -4.35
C LEU A 105 7.59 -4.90 -5.82
N ILE A 106 7.39 -6.19 -6.06
CA ILE A 106 7.16 -6.75 -7.39
C ILE A 106 5.66 -6.85 -7.62
N GLN A 107 5.21 -6.21 -8.69
CA GLN A 107 3.80 -6.02 -8.99
C GLN A 107 3.46 -6.55 -10.39
N GLY A 108 2.17 -6.77 -10.65
CA GLY A 108 1.67 -7.29 -11.92
C GLY A 108 1.00 -6.20 -12.77
N GLU A 109 0.53 -6.62 -13.95
CA GLU A 109 -0.07 -5.75 -14.98
C GLU A 109 -1.21 -4.85 -14.45
N ALA A 110 -1.95 -5.34 -13.44
CA ALA A 110 -3.01 -4.62 -12.76
C ALA A 110 -2.57 -3.24 -12.22
N ASN A 111 -1.28 -3.06 -11.90
CA ASN A 111 -0.70 -1.80 -11.47
C ASN A 111 0.36 -1.24 -12.44
N GLU A 112 0.23 -1.48 -13.75
CA GLU A 112 1.05 -0.78 -14.75
C GLU A 112 0.70 0.71 -14.89
N VAL A 113 1.64 1.49 -15.40
CA VAL A 113 1.47 2.91 -15.72
C VAL A 113 0.40 3.09 -16.79
N ALA A 114 -0.60 3.93 -16.52
CA ALA A 114 -1.57 4.36 -17.53
C ALA A 114 -2.04 5.82 -17.27
N PRO A 115 -2.41 6.57 -18.31
CA PRO A 115 -2.90 7.95 -18.15
C PRO A 115 -4.12 8.03 -17.21
N GLY A 116 -4.04 8.93 -16.22
CA GLY A 116 -5.14 9.17 -15.26
C GLY A 116 -5.37 8.05 -14.23
N LYS A 117 -4.63 6.94 -14.32
CA LYS A 117 -4.66 5.85 -13.33
C LYS A 117 -3.96 6.28 -12.05
N ARG A 118 -4.40 5.73 -10.92
CA ARG A 118 -3.72 5.89 -9.63
C ARG A 118 -2.94 4.64 -9.26
N MET A 119 -1.69 4.83 -8.90
CA MET A 119 -0.78 3.81 -8.37
C MET A 119 -1.33 3.14 -7.10
N LEU A 120 -0.84 1.95 -6.82
CA LEU A 120 -1.03 1.29 -5.53
C LEU A 120 -0.36 2.12 -4.42
N SER A 121 -0.94 2.11 -3.22
CA SER A 121 -0.28 2.65 -2.03
C SER A 121 -0.52 1.71 -0.86
N SER A 122 0.46 1.60 0.03
CA SER A 122 0.38 0.84 1.27
C SER A 122 -0.14 1.68 2.46
N MET A 123 -0.43 2.98 2.23
CA MET A 123 -0.99 3.85 3.26
C MET A 123 -2.33 3.32 3.78
N THR A 124 -2.45 3.18 5.11
CA THR A 124 -3.64 2.59 5.75
C THR A 124 -4.16 3.46 6.92
N PRO A 125 -4.56 4.73 6.69
CA PRO A 125 -5.18 5.53 7.74
C PRO A 125 -6.47 4.87 8.22
N THR A 126 -6.53 4.51 9.50
CA THR A 126 -7.60 3.68 10.06
C THR A 126 -8.20 4.32 11.30
N VAL A 127 -9.52 4.40 11.36
CA VAL A 127 -10.27 4.76 12.57
C VAL A 127 -11.04 3.53 13.03
N ALA A 128 -10.83 3.12 14.29
CA ALA A 128 -11.59 2.06 14.92
C ALA A 128 -12.60 2.66 15.91
N TRP A 129 -13.83 2.15 15.88
CA TRP A 129 -14.89 2.56 16.80
C TRP A 129 -15.56 1.33 17.41
N ARG A 130 -16.14 1.52 18.61
CA ARG A 130 -16.92 0.50 19.30
C ARG A 130 -18.20 1.12 19.82
N GLY A 131 -19.33 0.46 19.60
CA GLY A 131 -20.56 0.75 20.32
C GLY A 131 -21.56 1.68 19.64
N GLY A 132 -21.31 2.13 18.41
CA GLY A 132 -22.29 2.86 17.59
C GLY A 132 -22.60 4.26 18.12
#